data_AF-A0A5Q4BW68-F1
#
_entry.id   AF-A0A5Q4BW68-F1
#
_cell.length_a   1.000
_cell.length_b   1.000
_cell.length_c   1.000
_cell.angle_alpha   90.00
_cell.angle_beta   90.00
_cell.angle_gamma   90.00
#
_symmetry.space_group_name_H-M   'P 1'
#
loop_
_entity.id
_entity.type
_entity.pdbx_description
1 polymer ?
#
loop_
_entity_poly.entity_id
_entity_poly.type
_entity_poly.pdbx_seq_one_letter_code
_entity_poly.pdbx_strand_id
1 'polypeptide(L)'
;MDLLGRANWFRSWITQQLALPRTGLVLCGSRHVSLDAFDAALSAVYFAKVGRFARQLPEWRYFGAGLGNNAFHIRGLVARRQHRRGRGADLAGLLLSDLRSAPGRPFYAATDARDVIFGLLGIAADTAHLRLCPDYSKDGYSEYSVGADASSIQCPPYS
;
A
#
# COMPACT_ATOMS: atom_id res chain seq x y z
N MET A 1 -8.78 -17.68 -12.39
CA MET A 1 -7.63 -17.19 -11.62
C MET A 1 -7.71 -15.66 -11.60
N ASP A 2 -7.82 -15.03 -10.43
CA ASP A 2 -7.91 -13.56 -10.31
C ASP A 2 -6.50 -12.95 -10.30
N LEU A 3 -6.20 -12.08 -11.27
CA LEU A 3 -4.90 -11.40 -11.40
C LEU A 3 -4.66 -10.44 -10.23
N LEU A 4 -5.70 -9.73 -9.76
CA LEU A 4 -5.59 -8.68 -8.73
C LEU A 4 -5.64 -9.24 -7.31
N GLY A 5 -6.08 -10.49 -7.16
CA GLY A 5 -6.04 -11.25 -5.91
C GLY A 5 -4.70 -11.94 -5.62
N ARG A 6 -3.68 -11.77 -6.46
CA ARG A 6 -2.35 -12.36 -6.23
C ARG A 6 -1.59 -11.64 -5.11
N ALA A 7 -0.82 -12.42 -4.33
CA ALA A 7 0.05 -11.92 -3.24
C ALA A 7 1.01 -10.80 -3.67
N ASN A 8 1.35 -10.77 -4.96
CA ASN A 8 2.16 -9.74 -5.59
C ASN A 8 1.62 -8.31 -5.39
N TRP A 9 0.36 -8.14 -5.01
CA TRP A 9 -0.27 -6.82 -4.88
C TRP A 9 -0.46 -6.35 -3.43
N PHE A 10 -0.17 -7.20 -2.45
CA PHE A 10 -0.51 -6.92 -1.05
C PHE A 10 0.49 -7.39 0.00
N ARG A 11 1.60 -8.05 -0.38
CA ARG A 11 2.69 -8.29 0.58
C ARG A 11 3.41 -6.98 0.89
N SER A 12 3.73 -6.75 2.16
CA SER A 12 4.31 -5.49 2.64
C SER A 12 5.57 -5.07 1.86
N TRP A 13 6.55 -5.99 1.74
CA TRP A 13 7.82 -5.74 1.06
C TRP A 13 7.68 -5.43 -0.44
N ILE A 14 6.59 -5.87 -1.09
CA ILE A 14 6.35 -5.58 -2.51
C ILE A 14 5.93 -4.12 -2.71
N THR A 15 5.38 -3.46 -1.69
CA THR A 15 4.98 -2.05 -1.76
C THR A 15 6.14 -1.17 -2.20
N GLN A 16 7.33 -1.35 -1.63
CA GLN A 16 8.56 -0.64 -2.02
C GLN A 16 8.98 -0.96 -3.46
N GLN A 17 8.89 -2.22 -3.86
CA GLN A 17 9.24 -2.66 -5.22
C GLN A 17 8.31 -2.10 -6.30
N LEU A 18 7.10 -1.70 -5.94
CA LEU A 18 6.20 -0.99 -6.85
C LEU A 18 6.39 0.53 -6.78
N ALA A 19 6.67 1.07 -5.60
CA ALA A 19 6.70 2.50 -5.36
C ALA A 19 7.99 3.18 -5.86
N LEU A 20 9.15 2.59 -5.54
CA LEU A 20 10.46 3.23 -5.74
C LEU A 20 11.01 3.15 -7.17
N PRO A 21 10.85 2.04 -7.92
CA PRO A 21 11.50 1.93 -9.23
C PRO A 21 11.03 2.99 -10.23
N ARG A 22 11.94 3.51 -11.05
CA ARG A 22 11.55 4.48 -12.10
C ARG A 22 10.67 3.83 -13.17
N THR A 23 10.93 2.57 -13.49
CA THR A 23 10.19 1.77 -14.48
C THR A 23 9.86 0.40 -13.89
N GLY A 24 8.95 -0.33 -14.52
CA GLY A 24 8.59 -1.68 -14.12
C GLY A 24 7.74 -2.38 -15.19
N LEU A 25 7.63 -3.69 -15.10
CA LEU A 25 6.82 -4.52 -15.98
C LEU A 25 5.88 -5.40 -15.16
N VAL A 26 4.65 -5.55 -15.63
CA VAL A 26 3.71 -6.55 -15.12
C VAL A 26 3.70 -7.70 -16.10
N LEU A 27 4.06 -8.88 -15.62
CA LEU A 27 4.13 -10.12 -16.40
C LEU A 27 2.93 -11.02 -16.07
N CYS A 28 2.31 -11.58 -17.10
CA CYS A 28 1.25 -12.57 -16.96
C CYS A 28 1.38 -13.62 -18.07
N GLY A 29 2.01 -14.76 -17.76
CA GLY A 29 2.36 -15.76 -18.76
C GLY A 29 3.37 -15.18 -19.76
N SER A 30 3.09 -15.29 -21.05
CA SER A 30 3.92 -14.73 -22.13
C SER A 30 3.65 -13.25 -22.44
N ARG A 31 2.69 -12.62 -21.73
CA ARG A 31 2.32 -11.23 -21.96
C ARG A 31 2.94 -10.31 -20.91
N HIS A 32 3.26 -9.10 -21.34
CA HIS A 32 3.77 -8.06 -20.48
C HIS A 32 3.17 -6.69 -20.80
N VAL A 33 3.11 -5.81 -19.80
CA VAL A 33 2.75 -4.41 -19.97
C VAL A 33 3.64 -3.57 -19.03
N SER A 34 3.88 -2.30 -19.37
CA SER A 34 4.57 -1.41 -18.44
C SER A 34 3.74 -1.22 -17.16
N LEU A 35 4.41 -1.10 -16.03
CA LEU A 35 3.77 -0.84 -14.74
C LEU A 35 2.93 0.44 -14.77
N ASP A 36 3.40 1.45 -15.51
CA ASP A 36 2.72 2.73 -15.66
C ASP A 36 1.44 2.59 -16.51
N ALA A 37 1.46 1.82 -17.60
CA ALA A 37 0.26 1.57 -18.39
C ALA A 37 -0.75 0.69 -17.63
N PHE A 38 -0.25 -0.29 -16.86
CA PHE A 38 -1.09 -1.09 -15.97
C PHE A 38 -1.79 -0.23 -14.91
N ASP A 39 -1.06 0.66 -14.25
CA ASP A 39 -1.61 1.56 -13.24
C ASP A 39 -2.63 2.56 -13.83
N ALA A 40 -2.33 3.12 -15.00
CA ALA A 40 -3.23 3.99 -15.73
C ALA A 40 -4.53 3.27 -16.11
N ALA A 41 -4.45 2.02 -16.58
CA ALA A 41 -5.61 1.21 -16.93
C ALA A 41 -6.48 0.91 -15.70
N LEU A 42 -5.89 0.51 -14.57
CA LEU A 42 -6.65 0.27 -13.32
C LEU A 42 -7.35 1.55 -12.85
N SER A 43 -6.67 2.70 -12.94
CA SER A 43 -7.25 3.99 -12.57
C SER A 43 -8.41 4.37 -13.49
N ALA A 44 -8.26 4.19 -14.80
CA ALA A 44 -9.30 4.47 -15.78
C ALA A 44 -10.54 3.60 -15.55
N VAL A 45 -10.35 2.29 -15.29
CA VAL A 45 -11.47 1.37 -14.97
C VAL A 45 -12.17 1.78 -13.68
N TYR A 46 -11.43 2.14 -12.63
CA TYR A 46 -12.01 2.63 -11.38
C TYR A 46 -12.87 3.88 -11.60
N PHE A 47 -12.36 4.88 -12.32
CA PHE A 47 -13.11 6.12 -12.60
C PHE A 47 -14.28 5.92 -13.55
N ALA A 48 -14.17 5.02 -14.54
CA ALA A 48 -15.28 4.64 -15.40
C ALA A 48 -16.42 4.03 -14.58
N LYS A 49 -16.08 3.17 -13.61
CA LYS A 49 -17.03 2.47 -12.75
C LYS A 49 -17.67 3.37 -11.67
N VAL A 50 -16.85 4.09 -10.90
CA VAL A 50 -17.28 4.83 -9.70
C VAL A 50 -17.54 6.31 -10.00
N GLY A 51 -17.01 6.82 -11.10
CA GLY A 51 -17.05 8.24 -11.44
C GLY A 51 -18.32 8.69 -12.15
N ARG A 52 -18.21 9.83 -12.82
CA ARG A 52 -19.33 10.48 -13.53
C ARG A 52 -19.74 9.69 -14.80
N PHE A 53 -18.82 8.94 -15.39
CA PHE A 53 -19.02 8.16 -16.61
C PHE A 53 -20.18 7.18 -16.49
N ALA A 54 -20.17 6.28 -15.50
CA ALA A 54 -21.27 5.33 -15.28
C ALA A 54 -22.63 6.01 -14.99
N ARG A 55 -22.63 7.26 -14.53
CA ARG A 55 -23.85 8.05 -14.28
C ARG A 55 -24.38 8.75 -15.53
N GLN A 56 -23.52 9.08 -16.48
CA GLN A 56 -23.87 9.86 -17.67
C GLN A 56 -24.15 8.98 -18.90
N LEU A 57 -23.63 7.75 -18.92
CA LEU A 57 -23.79 6.79 -20.01
C LEU A 57 -24.45 5.51 -19.48
N PRO A 58 -25.80 5.41 -19.54
CA PRO A 58 -26.55 4.29 -18.97
C PRO A 58 -26.15 2.91 -19.51
N GLU A 59 -25.66 2.84 -20.74
CA GLU A 59 -25.16 1.62 -21.37
C GLU A 59 -23.89 1.08 -20.69
N TRP A 60 -23.15 1.94 -19.97
CA TRP A 60 -21.98 1.58 -19.18
C TRP A 60 -22.30 1.36 -17.69
N ARG A 61 -23.57 1.40 -17.28
CA ARG A 61 -23.99 1.28 -15.87
C ARG A 61 -23.49 0.01 -15.18
N TYR A 62 -23.33 -1.07 -15.94
CA TYR A 62 -22.85 -2.37 -15.45
C TYR A 62 -21.38 -2.65 -15.74
N PHE A 63 -20.64 -1.67 -16.29
CA PHE A 63 -19.22 -1.83 -16.56
C PHE A 63 -18.46 -2.18 -15.27
N GLY A 64 -17.77 -3.33 -15.28
CA GLY A 64 -17.03 -3.80 -14.12
C GLY A 64 -17.90 -4.23 -12.93
N ALA A 65 -19.18 -4.58 -13.13
CA ALA A 65 -20.10 -5.02 -12.06
C ALA A 65 -19.57 -6.21 -11.23
N GLY A 66 -18.65 -7.02 -11.77
CA GLY A 66 -17.99 -8.13 -11.05
C GLY A 66 -16.67 -7.77 -10.34
N LEU A 67 -16.19 -6.53 -10.42
CA LEU A 67 -14.92 -6.11 -9.83
C LEU A 67 -15.19 -5.30 -8.56
N GLY A 68 -14.76 -5.74 -7.38
CA GLY A 68 -14.90 -4.93 -6.16
C GLY A 68 -14.20 -3.57 -6.28
N ASN A 69 -14.80 -2.47 -5.80
CA ASN A 69 -14.19 -1.13 -5.88
C ASN A 69 -12.80 -1.10 -5.24
N ASN A 70 -12.62 -1.83 -4.14
CA ASN A 70 -11.35 -1.90 -3.43
C ASN A 70 -10.28 -2.70 -4.20
N ALA A 71 -10.64 -3.51 -5.20
CA ALA A 71 -9.67 -4.30 -5.98
C ALA A 71 -8.65 -3.41 -6.70
N PHE A 72 -9.03 -2.20 -7.08
CA PHE A 72 -8.19 -1.20 -7.75
C PHE A 72 -7.23 -0.45 -6.81
N HIS A 73 -7.44 -0.53 -5.49
CA HIS A 73 -6.60 0.12 -4.48
C HIS A 73 -5.35 -0.71 -4.14
N ILE A 74 -4.44 -0.85 -5.11
CA ILE A 74 -3.13 -1.49 -4.89
C ILE A 74 -2.20 -0.49 -4.22
N ARG A 75 -1.86 -0.72 -2.95
CA ARG A 75 -1.11 0.23 -2.10
C ARG A 75 0.25 0.61 -2.70
N GLY A 76 0.99 -0.36 -3.23
CA GLY A 76 2.27 -0.09 -3.91
C GLY A 76 2.14 0.88 -5.10
N LEU A 77 1.03 0.80 -5.86
CA LEU A 77 0.75 1.75 -6.95
C LEU A 77 0.29 3.12 -6.45
N VAL A 78 -0.49 3.16 -5.35
CA VAL A 78 -0.85 4.41 -4.69
C VAL A 78 0.40 5.13 -4.18
N ALA A 79 1.27 4.42 -3.46
CA ALA A 79 2.54 4.92 -2.96
C ALA A 79 3.45 5.40 -4.11
N ARG A 80 3.53 4.63 -5.21
CA ARG A 80 4.22 5.05 -6.44
C ARG A 80 3.76 6.41 -6.95
N ARG A 81 2.44 6.61 -7.08
CA ARG A 81 1.86 7.88 -7.56
C ARG A 81 2.16 9.04 -6.63
N GLN A 82 2.07 8.81 -5.32
CA GLN A 82 2.37 9.81 -4.30
C GLN A 82 3.85 10.20 -4.33
N HIS A 83 4.75 9.21 -4.33
CA HIS A 83 6.19 9.40 -4.41
C HIS A 83 6.59 10.19 -5.67
N ARG A 84 6.08 9.82 -6.85
CA ARG A 84 6.34 10.54 -8.11
C ARG A 84 5.81 11.98 -8.14
N ARG A 85 4.81 12.31 -7.31
CA ARG A 85 4.28 13.67 -7.17
C ARG A 85 5.03 14.50 -6.12
N GLY A 86 6.09 13.95 -5.50
CA GLY A 86 6.78 14.58 -4.37
C GLY A 86 5.91 14.67 -3.11
N ARG A 87 4.88 13.84 -2.99
CA ARG A 87 3.94 13.81 -1.85
C ARG A 87 4.17 12.57 -1.01
N GLY A 88 5.34 12.47 -0.37
CA GLY A 88 5.62 11.36 0.55
C GLY A 88 4.64 11.37 1.73
N ALA A 89 4.21 10.18 2.15
CA ALA A 89 3.47 9.99 3.39
C ALA A 89 4.45 9.57 4.50
N ASP A 90 4.17 9.98 5.74
CA ASP A 90 4.86 9.44 6.90
C ASP A 90 4.45 7.97 7.13
N LEU A 91 5.22 7.26 7.96
CA LEU A 91 4.98 5.84 8.23
C LEU A 91 3.58 5.62 8.82
N ALA A 92 3.15 6.48 9.75
CA ALA A 92 1.83 6.41 10.35
C ALA A 92 0.72 6.57 9.29
N GLY A 93 0.88 7.52 8.37
CA GLY A 93 0.00 7.71 7.23
C GLY A 93 -0.04 6.49 6.32
N LEU A 94 1.09 5.84 6.04
CA LEU A 94 1.11 4.60 5.23
C LEU A 94 0.41 3.42 5.91
N LEU A 95 0.53 3.30 7.24
CA LEU A 95 -0.11 2.25 8.04
C LEU A 95 -1.61 2.50 8.23
N LEU A 96 -2.03 3.75 8.37
CA LEU A 96 -3.40 4.14 8.64
C LEU A 96 -4.19 4.54 7.37
N SER A 97 -3.52 4.70 6.23
CA SER A 97 -4.15 5.19 5.01
C SER A 97 -5.17 4.21 4.43
N ASP A 98 -6.45 4.52 4.64
CA ASP A 98 -7.60 3.93 3.94
C ASP A 98 -7.69 2.41 4.15
N LEU A 99 -8.04 1.99 5.38
CA LEU A 99 -8.25 0.60 5.86
C LEU A 99 -9.27 -0.27 5.07
N ARG A 100 -9.67 0.16 3.87
CA ARG A 100 -10.54 -0.57 2.95
C ARG A 100 -9.78 -1.74 2.31
N SER A 101 -9.89 -2.91 2.91
CA SER A 101 -9.40 -4.17 2.32
C SER A 101 -10.22 -4.54 1.07
N ALA A 102 -9.55 -5.07 0.04
CA ALA A 102 -10.26 -5.70 -1.06
C ALA A 102 -10.68 -7.13 -0.66
N PRO A 103 -11.78 -7.68 -1.21
CA PRO A 103 -12.17 -9.06 -0.91
C PRO A 103 -11.00 -10.02 -1.17
N GLY A 104 -10.65 -10.85 -0.18
CA GLY A 104 -9.54 -11.80 -0.28
C GLY A 104 -8.14 -11.17 -0.29
N ARG A 105 -8.00 -9.85 -0.06
CA ARG A 105 -6.73 -9.14 -0.06
C ARG A 105 -6.49 -8.42 1.28
N PRO A 106 -5.63 -8.95 2.16
CA PRO A 106 -5.29 -8.29 3.42
C PRO A 106 -4.53 -6.98 3.18
N PHE A 107 -4.54 -6.12 4.19
CA PHE A 107 -4.02 -4.75 4.10
C PHE A 107 -2.52 -4.68 3.81
N TYR A 108 -1.75 -5.51 4.53
CA TYR A 108 -0.36 -5.84 4.28
C TYR A 108 -0.15 -7.29 4.73
N ALA A 109 0.05 -8.22 3.81
CA ALA A 109 0.41 -9.59 4.18
C ALA A 109 1.90 -9.65 4.52
N ALA A 110 2.19 -10.20 5.68
CA ALA A 110 3.54 -10.49 6.13
C ALA A 110 3.55 -11.79 6.93
N THR A 111 4.68 -12.49 6.89
CA THR A 111 4.89 -13.67 7.74
C THR A 111 5.32 -13.23 9.14
N ASP A 112 6.21 -12.23 9.22
CA ASP A 112 6.57 -11.53 10.44
C ASP A 112 5.86 -10.16 10.47
N ALA A 113 5.18 -9.83 11.57
CA ALA A 113 4.45 -8.56 11.69
C ALA A 113 5.35 -7.33 11.49
N ARG A 114 6.63 -7.44 11.84
CA ARG A 114 7.63 -6.38 11.67
C ARG A 114 7.91 -6.04 10.22
N ASP A 115 7.75 -7.01 9.31
CA ASP A 115 7.90 -6.77 7.88
C ASP A 115 6.85 -5.81 7.33
N VAL A 116 5.74 -5.58 8.04
CA VAL A 116 4.79 -4.53 7.68
C VAL A 116 5.44 -3.16 7.88
N ILE A 117 6.13 -2.96 8.99
CA ILE A 117 6.81 -1.71 9.33
C ILE A 117 8.03 -1.53 8.42
N PHE A 118 8.95 -2.49 8.44
CA PHE A 118 10.20 -2.40 7.67
C PHE A 118 9.96 -2.42 6.16
N GLY A 119 8.91 -3.12 5.72
CA GLY A 119 8.43 -3.09 4.32
C GLY A 119 7.86 -1.74 3.89
N LEU A 120 7.61 -0.79 4.80
CA LEU A 120 7.13 0.56 4.48
C LEU A 120 8.18 1.65 4.76
N LEU A 121 9.19 1.40 5.61
CA LEU A 121 10.24 2.39 5.90
C LEU A 121 10.96 2.90 4.66
N GLY A 122 11.20 2.07 3.65
CA GLY A 122 11.87 2.50 2.41
C GLY A 122 11.08 3.53 1.58
N ILE A 123 9.79 3.75 1.89
CA ILE A 123 8.93 4.72 1.18
C ILE A 123 8.34 5.80 2.10
N ALA A 124 8.53 5.68 3.42
CA ALA A 124 8.06 6.65 4.38
C ALA A 124 8.94 7.92 4.36
N ALA A 125 8.30 9.09 4.41
CA ALA A 125 8.99 10.38 4.31
C ALA A 125 9.77 10.74 5.59
N ASP A 126 9.35 10.19 6.73
CA ASP A 126 9.89 10.45 8.07
C ASP A 126 10.91 9.41 8.53
N THR A 127 11.30 8.45 7.67
CA THR A 127 12.22 7.35 8.00
C THR A 127 13.52 7.81 8.67
N ALA A 128 14.12 8.91 8.19
CA ALA A 128 15.34 9.46 8.77
C ALA A 128 15.16 9.94 10.23
N HIS A 129 13.95 10.38 10.60
CA HIS A 129 13.62 10.82 11.95
C HIS A 129 13.28 9.65 12.87
N LEU A 130 12.68 8.60 12.32
CA LEU A 130 12.24 7.43 13.09
C LEU A 130 13.40 6.59 13.62
N ARG A 131 14.57 6.60 12.94
CA ARG A 131 15.77 5.83 13.32
C ARG A 131 15.49 4.34 13.61
N LEU A 132 14.48 3.78 12.93
CA LEU A 132 14.10 2.38 13.05
C LEU A 132 15.03 1.54 12.18
N CYS A 133 15.64 0.52 12.78
CA CYS A 133 16.44 -0.47 12.08
C CYS A 133 15.87 -1.86 12.37
N PRO A 134 15.78 -2.76 11.36
CA PRO A 134 15.30 -4.11 11.60
C PRO A 134 16.21 -4.87 12.58
N ASP A 135 15.66 -5.31 13.71
CA ASP A 135 16.35 -6.14 14.68
C ASP A 135 15.58 -7.45 14.90
N TYR A 136 15.74 -8.37 13.95
CA TYR A 136 15.08 -9.67 13.98
C TYR A 136 15.59 -10.61 15.09
N SER A 137 16.65 -10.21 15.83
CA SER A 137 17.17 -10.99 16.96
C SER A 137 16.29 -10.91 18.20
N LYS A 138 15.42 -9.89 18.26
CA LYS A 138 14.46 -9.68 19.34
C LYS A 138 13.14 -10.37 19.03
N ASP A 139 12.50 -10.94 20.05
CA ASP A 139 11.11 -11.41 19.92
C ASP A 139 10.17 -10.20 19.75
N GLY A 140 9.16 -10.35 18.88
CA GLY A 140 8.33 -9.24 18.35
C GLY A 140 7.53 -8.43 19.38
N TYR A 141 7.58 -8.79 20.67
CA TYR A 141 7.00 -8.04 21.79
C TYR A 141 7.94 -6.99 22.41
N SER A 142 9.24 -6.98 22.10
CA SER A 142 10.22 -6.10 22.75
C SER A 142 10.71 -4.90 21.92
N GLU A 143 10.36 -4.85 20.62
CA GLU A 143 10.97 -3.94 19.64
C GLU A 143 10.32 -2.54 19.55
N TYR A 144 9.23 -2.29 20.28
CA TYR A 144 8.57 -0.96 20.35
C TYR A 144 9.00 -0.12 21.57
N SER A 145 10.08 -0.52 22.24
CA SER A 145 10.72 0.34 23.24
C SER A 145 11.46 1.45 22.50
N VAL A 146 10.77 2.58 22.36
CA VAL A 146 11.30 3.87 21.91
C VAL A 146 12.67 4.09 22.55
N GLY A 147 13.66 4.46 21.75
CA GLY A 147 14.86 5.13 22.25
C GLY A 147 14.44 6.42 22.93
N ALA A 148 14.04 6.29 24.19
CA ALA A 148 13.74 7.39 25.08
C ALA A 148 15.08 8.01 25.48
N ASP A 149 15.59 8.91 24.64
CA ASP A 149 16.36 10.02 25.21
C ASP A 149 15.40 10.84 26.06
N ALA A 150 15.74 10.90 27.33
CA ALA A 150 14.95 11.41 28.43
C ALA A 150 14.55 12.87 28.24
N SER A 151 13.24 13.12 28.13
CA SER A 151 12.58 14.22 28.86
C SER A 151 11.06 14.14 28.70
N SER A 152 10.40 13.74 29.79
CA SER A 152 9.04 14.10 30.20
C SER A 152 7.87 13.88 29.23
N ILE A 153 7.23 12.69 29.31
CA ILE A 153 5.76 12.60 29.25
C ILE A 153 5.32 11.55 30.29
N GLN A 154 4.86 12.01 31.45
CA GLN A 154 4.08 11.20 32.39
C GLN A 154 2.65 11.12 31.86
N CYS A 155 2.20 9.93 31.49
CA CYS A 155 0.77 9.64 31.34
C CYS A 155 0.19 9.22 32.70
N PRO A 156 -0.95 9.78 33.15
CA PRO A 156 -1.57 9.42 34.41
C PRO A 156 -2.26 8.04 34.31
N PRO A 157 -2.47 7.35 35.45
CA PRO A 157 -3.14 6.05 35.46
C PRO A 157 -4.63 6.22 35.15
N TYR A 158 -5.14 5.39 34.25
CA TYR A 158 -6.57 5.26 34.01
C TYR A 158 -7.20 4.52 35.20
N SER A 159 -8.09 5.20 35.90
CA SER A 159 -9.11 4.66 36.82
C SER A 159 -10.36 4.26 36.05
#